data_AF-A0A1D9G0V9-F1
#
_entry.id   AF-A0A1D9G0V9-F1
#
_cell.length_a   1.000
_cell.length_b   1.000
_cell.length_c   1.000
_cell.angle_alpha   90.00
_cell.angle_beta   90.00
_cell.angle_gamma   90.00
#
_symmetry.space_group_name_H-M   'P 1'
#
loop_
_entity.id
_entity.type
_entity.pdbx_description
1 polymer ?
#
loop_
_entity_poly.entity_id
_entity_poly.type
_entity_poly.pdbx_seq_one_letter_code
_entity_poly.pdbx_strand_id
1 'polypeptide(L)'
;MSYSQRLYPWAIIRLLPQAMQRGLGGFPHSLLHQDMQRMVVRRFRNRSDAEGHLQALKRLMPDQKFIIIFDLPDPMEGESTDDESTDKES
;
A
#
# COMPACT_ATOMS: atom_id res chain seq x y z
N MET A 1 3.91 -5.89 12.23
CA MET A 1 2.80 -5.12 11.60
C MET A 1 1.58 -5.16 12.51
N SER A 2 0.84 -4.06 12.62
CA SER A 2 -0.36 -3.99 13.48
C SER A 2 -1.46 -4.90 12.94
N TYR A 3 -2.25 -5.54 13.81
CA TYR A 3 -3.46 -6.30 13.44
C TYR A 3 -4.42 -5.49 12.56
N SER A 4 -4.52 -4.18 12.80
CA SER A 4 -5.33 -3.27 11.99
C SER A 4 -4.85 -3.17 10.54
N GLN A 5 -3.57 -3.43 10.23
CA GLN A 5 -3.08 -3.42 8.85
C GLN A 5 -3.55 -4.65 8.05
N ARG A 6 -3.99 -5.73 8.73
CA ARG A 6 -4.51 -6.95 8.07
C ARG A 6 -5.97 -6.84 7.65
N LEU A 7 -6.75 -5.99 8.31
CA LEU A 7 -8.18 -5.81 8.05
C LEU A 7 -8.48 -4.92 6.83
N TYR A 8 -7.47 -4.24 6.28
CA TYR A 8 -7.63 -3.33 5.15
C TYR A 8 -6.68 -3.73 4.00
N PRO A 9 -6.93 -4.88 3.35
CA PRO A 9 -6.04 -5.39 2.32
C PRO A 9 -6.16 -4.62 0.99
N TRP A 10 -7.15 -3.73 0.84
CA TRP A 10 -7.32 -2.94 -0.39
C TRP A 10 -6.72 -1.54 -0.21
N ALA A 11 -5.82 -1.12 -1.09
CA ALA A 11 -5.23 0.21 -1.05
C ALA A 11 -5.34 0.92 -2.40
N ILE A 12 -5.71 2.20 -2.39
CA ILE A 12 -5.62 3.06 -3.57
C ILE A 12 -4.25 3.75 -3.57
N ILE A 13 -3.50 3.55 -4.65
CA ILE A 13 -2.21 4.20 -4.88
C ILE A 13 -2.35 5.22 -6.00
N ARG A 14 -1.87 6.43 -5.75
CA ARG A 14 -1.70 7.45 -6.78
C ARG A 14 -0.29 7.33 -7.36
N LEU A 15 -0.24 7.19 -8.68
CA LEU A 15 0.99 7.24 -9.48
C LEU A 15 1.21 8.68 -9.91
N LEU A 16 2.21 9.34 -9.35
CA LEU A 16 2.57 10.70 -9.74
C LEU A 16 3.64 10.64 -10.86
N PRO A 17 3.36 11.15 -12.07
CA PRO A 17 4.42 11.35 -13.06
C PRO A 17 5.38 12.41 -12.51
N GLN A 18 6.68 12.09 -12.48
CA GLN A 18 7.71 12.92 -11.88
C GLN A 18 8.03 14.23 -12.67
N ALA A 19 7.10 14.68 -13.53
CA ALA A 19 7.36 15.66 -14.58
C ALA A 19 7.55 17.11 -14.10
N MET A 20 7.55 17.40 -12.80
CA MET A 20 7.65 18.80 -12.34
C MET A 20 8.31 18.94 -10.97
N GLN A 21 9.43 18.25 -10.75
CA GLN A 21 10.35 18.60 -9.66
C GLN A 21 11.73 18.85 -10.25
N ARG A 22 11.91 20.02 -10.87
CA ARG A 22 13.20 20.72 -11.01
C ARG A 22 12.98 22.05 -11.71
N GLY A 23 12.31 22.95 -11.01
CA GLY A 23 12.51 24.38 -11.21
C GLY A 23 13.79 24.77 -10.50
N LEU A 24 14.83 25.02 -11.31
CA LEU A 24 15.95 25.93 -11.06
C LEU A 24 16.87 25.66 -9.84
N GLY A 25 18.07 25.12 -10.11
CA GLY A 25 19.25 25.32 -9.27
C GLY A 25 20.07 24.07 -8.93
N GLY A 26 20.99 23.69 -9.83
CA GLY A 26 22.25 23.05 -9.44
C GLY A 26 22.31 21.52 -9.32
N PHE A 27 23.07 20.92 -10.24
CA PHE A 27 23.84 19.67 -10.14
C PHE A 27 23.11 18.31 -10.31
N PRO A 28 23.39 17.57 -11.41
CA PRO A 28 23.02 16.17 -11.58
C PRO A 28 24.24 15.26 -11.36
N HIS A 29 24.45 14.74 -10.16
CA HIS A 29 25.43 13.69 -9.89
C HIS A 29 24.75 12.54 -9.16
N SER A 30 24.06 11.67 -9.89
CA SER A 30 23.95 10.22 -9.65
C SER A 30 22.76 9.62 -10.41
N LEU A 31 23.11 8.81 -11.41
CA LEU A 31 22.45 7.58 -11.86
C LEU A 31 20.93 7.43 -11.58
N LEU A 32 20.15 7.60 -12.65
CA LEU A 32 18.99 6.78 -13.01
C LEU A 32 18.28 6.05 -11.86
N HIS A 33 17.48 6.78 -11.10
CA HIS A 33 16.25 6.22 -10.55
C HIS A 33 15.12 7.13 -10.99
N GLN A 34 14.45 6.75 -12.07
CA GLN A 34 13.12 7.26 -12.38
C GLN A 34 12.16 6.62 -11.38
N ASP A 35 12.27 7.06 -10.12
CA ASP A 35 11.45 6.57 -9.04
C ASP A 35 10.04 7.08 -9.27
N MET A 36 9.21 6.23 -9.88
CA MET A 36 7.77 6.44 -9.94
C MET A 36 7.26 6.52 -8.50
N GLN A 37 7.03 7.73 -8.02
CA GLN A 37 6.52 7.98 -6.67
C GLN A 37 5.11 7.37 -6.55
N ARG A 38 5.02 6.25 -5.82
CA ARG A 38 3.77 5.56 -5.48
C ARG A 38 3.35 6.01 -4.09
N MET A 39 2.31 6.82 -4.02
CA MET A 39 1.77 7.28 -2.74
C MET A 39 0.48 6.53 -2.41
N VAL A 40 0.44 5.86 -1.25
CA VAL A 40 -0.81 5.28 -0.73
C VAL A 40 -1.72 6.43 -0.31
N VAL A 41 -2.84 6.58 -1.00
CA VAL A 41 -3.82 7.64 -0.74
C VAL A 41 -4.74 7.24 0.41
N ARG A 42 -5.25 6.00 0.36
CA ARG A 42 -6.21 5.48 1.34
C ARG A 42 -6.26 3.95 1.29
N ARG A 43 -6.54 3.33 2.43
CA ARG A 43 -6.79 1.89 2.57
C ARG A 43 -8.26 1.61 2.86
N PHE A 44 -8.73 0.45 2.43
CA PHE A 44 -10.12 0.01 2.41
C PHE A 44 -10.20 -1.45 2.83
N ARG A 45 -11.26 -1.79 3.54
CA ARG A 45 -11.57 -3.18 3.92
C ARG A 45 -12.20 -3.97 2.78
N ASN A 46 -12.87 -3.27 1.85
CA ASN A 46 -13.61 -3.88 0.74
C ASN A 46 -13.19 -3.28 -0.60
N ARG A 47 -13.16 -4.12 -1.64
CA ARG A 47 -12.88 -3.69 -3.02
C ARG A 47 -13.90 -2.70 -3.54
N SER A 48 -15.19 -2.91 -3.27
CA SER A 48 -16.29 -2.07 -3.79
C SER A 48 -16.17 -0.63 -3.30
N ASP A 49 -15.82 -0.43 -2.02
CA ASP A 49 -15.61 0.91 -1.45
C ASP A 49 -14.41 1.59 -2.11
N ALA A 50 -13.30 0.86 -2.28
CA ALA A 50 -12.13 1.33 -3.00
C ALA A 50 -12.44 1.72 -4.46
N GLU A 51 -13.29 0.96 -5.15
CA GLU A 51 -13.69 1.23 -6.53
C GLU A 51 -14.57 2.48 -6.65
N GLY A 52 -15.58 2.62 -5.77
CA GLY A 52 -16.40 3.83 -5.71
C GLY A 52 -15.56 5.07 -5.42
N HIS A 53 -14.61 4.96 -4.50
CA HIS A 53 -13.69 6.05 -4.19
C HIS A 53 -12.73 6.37 -5.35
N LEU A 54 -12.22 5.35 -6.04
CA LEU A 54 -11.39 5.50 -7.24
C LEU A 54 -12.16 6.23 -8.34
N GLN A 55 -13.43 5.89 -8.56
CA GLN A 55 -14.26 6.52 -9.57
C GLN A 55 -14.49 8.01 -9.26
N ALA A 56 -14.71 8.36 -7.99
CA ALA A 56 -14.78 9.75 -7.55
C ALA A 56 -13.44 10.49 -7.76
N LEU A 57 -12.31 9.87 -7.41
CA LEU A 57 -10.97 10.45 -7.61
C LEU A 57 -10.67 10.68 -9.10
N LYS A 58 -11.04 9.75 -9.98
CA LYS A 58 -10.90 9.91 -11.43
C LYS A 58 -11.75 11.06 -11.99
N ARG A 59 -12.93 11.32 -11.41
CA ARG A 59 -13.79 12.46 -11.80
C ARG A 59 -13.20 13.79 -11.35
N LEU A 60 -12.64 13.84 -10.14
CA LEU A 60 -12.05 15.05 -9.58
C LEU A 60 -10.69 15.38 -10.22
N MET A 61 -9.92 14.36 -10.58
CA MET A 61 -8.55 14.49 -11.07
C MET A 61 -8.29 13.51 -12.23
N PRO A 62 -8.86 13.77 -13.43
CA PRO A 62 -8.74 12.86 -14.57
C PRO A 62 -7.30 12.71 -15.07
N ASP A 63 -6.45 13.73 -14.87
CA ASP A 63 -5.03 13.71 -15.26
C ASP A 63 -4.17 12.78 -14.38
N GLN A 64 -4.69 12.29 -13.25
CA GLN A 64 -3.95 11.43 -12.34
C GLN A 64 -4.28 9.96 -12.52
N LYS A 65 -3.22 9.15 -12.48
CA LYS A 65 -3.33 7.71 -12.56
C LYS A 65 -3.45 7.12 -11.15
N PHE A 66 -4.57 6.50 -10.88
CA PHE A 66 -4.84 5.80 -9.62
C PHE A 66 -5.02 4.31 -9.89
N ILE A 67 -4.47 3.47 -9.02
CA ILE A 67 -4.58 2.01 -9.09
C ILE A 67 -5.03 1.45 -7.74
N ILE A 68 -5.82 0.38 -7.78
CA ILE A 68 -6.20 -0.38 -6.59
C ILE A 68 -5.26 -1.58 -6.50
N ILE A 69 -4.60 -1.75 -5.36
CA ILE A 69 -3.74 -2.90 -5.08
C ILE A 69 -4.34 -3.68 -3.91
N PHE A 70 -4.25 -5.00 -4.01
CA PHE A 70 -4.51 -5.91 -2.91
C PHE A 70 -3.18 -6.21 -2.23
N ASP A 71 -2.98 -5.62 -1.06
CA ASP A 71 -1.78 -5.73 -0.24
C ASP A 71 -2.13 -6.62 0.96
N LEU A 72 -1.97 -7.94 0.79
CA LEU A 72 -2.08 -8.88 1.89
C LEU A 72 -0.78 -8.83 2.70
N PRO A 73 -0.85 -8.65 4.02
CA PRO A 73 0.30 -8.92 4.85
C PRO A 73 0.65 -10.40 4.71
N ASP A 74 1.94 -10.68 4.55
CA ASP A 74 2.48 -12.03 4.54
C ASP A 74 1.89 -12.81 5.74
N PRO A 75 1.31 -14.00 5.53
CA PRO A 75 0.89 -14.81 6.64
C PRO A 75 2.14 -15.08 7.47
N MET A 76 2.24 -14.43 8.63
CA MET A 76 3.28 -14.75 9.62
C MET A 76 3.39 -16.27 9.66
N GLU A 77 4.53 -16.80 9.23
CA GLU A 77 4.83 -18.23 9.33
C GLU A 77 4.51 -18.66 10.75
N GLY A 78 3.63 -19.65 10.85
CA GLY A 78 3.33 -20.43 12.06
C GLY A 78 3.34 -19.63 13.36
N GLU A 79 2.15 -19.28 13.84
CA GLU A 79 1.90 -19.51 15.26
C GLU A 79 2.42 -20.92 15.58
N SER A 80 3.57 -21.01 16.27
CA SER A 80 3.98 -22.23 16.93
C SER A 80 2.83 -22.56 17.86
N THR A 81 2.09 -23.61 17.52
CA THR A 81 1.29 -24.33 18.48
C THR A 81 2.27 -24.87 19.50
N ASP A 82 2.63 -24.03 20.46
CA ASP A 82 3.15 -24.46 21.74
C ASP A 82 1.95 -25.11 22.45
N ASP A 83 1.63 -26.33 22.01
CA ASP A 83 0.87 -27.31 22.80
C ASP A 83 1.76 -27.66 24.00
N GLU A 84 1.76 -26.76 24.97
CA GLU A 84 2.14 -26.99 26.36
C GLU A 84 1.28 -28.15 26.88
N SER A 85 1.73 -29.37 26.61
CA SER A 85 1.25 -30.57 27.28
C SER A 85 1.84 -30.59 28.69
N THR A 86 1.40 -29.67 29.55
CA THR A 86 1.45 -29.91 30.99
C THR A 86 0.36 -30.93 31.33
N ASP A 87 0.70 -32.21 31.26
CA ASP A 87 0.04 -33.21 32.08
C ASP A 87 1.06 -33.78 33.06
N LYS A 88 0.89 -33.29 34.29
CA LYS A 88 1.47 -33.85 35.50
C LYS A 88 0.81 -35.20 35.79
N GLU A 89 1.61 -36.12 36.32
CA GLU A 89 1.24 -37.03 37.41
C GLU A 89 0.22 -38.16 37.11
N SER A 90 0.74 -39.39 36.98
CA SER A 90 0.46 -40.55 37.88
C SER A 90 1.25 -41.79 37.45
#